data_AF-A0A0D0BRE1-F1
#
_entry.id   AF-A0A0D0BRE1-F1
#
_cell.length_a   1.000
_cell.length_b   1.000
_cell.length_c   1.000
_cell.angle_alpha   90.00
_cell.angle_beta   90.00
_cell.angle_gamma   90.00
#
_symmetry.space_group_name_H-M   'P 1'
#
loop_
_entity.id
_entity.type
_entity.pdbx_description
1 polymer ?
#
loop_
_entity_poly.entity_id
_entity_poly.type
_entity_poly.pdbx_seq_one_letter_code
_entity_poly.pdbx_strand_id
1 'polypeptide(L)'
;MPVTAVLQQNLVSASASQAVYDLLLLLPSQVFQMGSSCDLVLLEFEWRFQYAAANDCLEQMRKHLLGRTAVLEWKTQYGHGIQDGNCSHGNMERLNDKISACAMHYQTHFSMLECFSEQLGKVHWTTNLRPLKNEDIQSILHGKDNDCLGEGYVITSWIWNTSGVDHTDEANLAECMYS
;
A
#
# COMPACT_ATOMS: atom_id res chain seq x y z
N MET A 1 11.36 -22.48 20.13
CA MET A 1 11.01 -21.52 21.20
C MET A 1 9.91 -22.13 22.06
N PRO A 2 10.07 -22.29 23.38
CA PRO A 2 9.03 -22.91 24.23
C PRO A 2 7.81 -22.00 24.43
N VAL A 3 7.95 -20.68 24.29
CA VAL A 3 6.88 -19.70 24.49
C VAL A 3 5.77 -19.81 23.44
N THR A 4 6.12 -20.02 22.17
CA THR A 4 5.14 -20.19 21.10
C THR A 4 4.31 -21.46 21.27
N ALA A 5 4.90 -22.53 21.81
CA ALA A 5 4.18 -23.77 22.12
C ALA A 5 3.15 -23.56 23.24
N VAL A 6 3.47 -22.75 24.27
CA VAL A 6 2.52 -22.40 25.35
C VAL A 6 1.35 -21.56 24.82
N LEU A 7 1.62 -20.56 23.97
CA LEU A 7 0.56 -19.76 23.34
C LEU A 7 -0.33 -20.61 22.44
N GLN A 8 0.26 -21.51 21.65
CA GLN A 8 -0.48 -22.47 20.84
C GLN A 8 -1.34 -23.39 21.72
N GLN A 9 -0.82 -23.91 22.83
CA GLN A 9 -1.58 -24.75 23.75
C GLN A 9 -2.79 -24.03 24.37
N ASN A 10 -2.64 -22.74 24.69
CA ASN A 10 -3.72 -21.91 25.22
C ASN A 10 -4.81 -21.63 24.17
N LEU A 11 -4.43 -21.41 22.91
CA LEU A 11 -5.38 -21.23 21.80
C LEU A 11 -6.07 -22.54 21.41
N VAL A 12 -5.32 -23.65 21.37
CA VAL A 12 -5.84 -25.00 21.06
C VAL A 12 -6.80 -25.50 22.13
N SER A 13 -6.62 -25.11 23.40
CA SER A 13 -7.56 -25.44 24.47
C SER A 13 -8.93 -24.74 24.31
N ALA A 14 -9.02 -23.68 23.47
CA ALA A 14 -10.28 -23.01 23.14
C ALA A 14 -10.98 -23.58 21.90
N SER A 15 -10.29 -24.35 21.05
CA SER A 15 -10.84 -24.96 19.82
C SER A 15 -10.81 -26.48 19.91
N ALA A 16 -11.99 -27.11 20.04
CA ALA A 16 -12.11 -28.55 20.17
C ALA A 16 -11.51 -29.31 18.97
N SER A 17 -10.51 -30.15 19.27
CA SER A 17 -9.97 -31.23 18.43
C SER A 17 -9.48 -30.83 17.02
N GLN A 18 -8.25 -30.31 16.93
CA GLN A 18 -7.54 -30.16 15.66
C GLN A 18 -6.54 -31.29 15.42
N ALA A 19 -6.50 -31.77 14.18
CA ALA A 19 -5.54 -32.78 13.73
C ALA A 19 -4.10 -32.22 13.77
N VAL A 20 -3.10 -33.10 13.94
CA VAL A 20 -1.68 -32.75 14.11
C VAL A 20 -1.09 -31.86 13.00
N TYR A 21 -1.73 -31.80 11.83
CA TYR A 21 -1.34 -30.97 10.70
C TYR A 21 -1.93 -29.54 10.70
N ASP A 22 -2.84 -29.22 11.63
CA ASP A 22 -3.52 -27.92 11.69
C ASP A 22 -2.89 -27.02 12.76
N LEU A 23 -1.57 -26.90 12.68
CA LEU A 23 -0.79 -26.04 13.57
C LEU A 23 -1.01 -24.58 13.18
N LEU A 24 -1.66 -23.82 14.07
CA LEU A 24 -1.76 -22.38 13.97
C LEU A 24 -0.36 -21.75 13.91
N LEU A 25 0.02 -21.37 12.70
CA LEU A 25 1.24 -20.62 12.40
C LEU A 25 1.03 -19.18 12.87
N LEU A 26 1.41 -18.93 14.12
CA LEU A 26 1.43 -17.59 14.68
C LEU A 26 2.60 -16.81 14.09
N LEU A 27 2.28 -15.66 13.52
CA LEU A 27 3.31 -14.72 13.08
C LEU A 27 3.99 -14.07 14.30
N PRO A 28 5.25 -13.64 14.19
CA PRO A 28 5.94 -12.89 15.24
C PRO A 28 5.14 -11.67 15.72
N SER A 29 4.41 -11.02 14.81
CA SER A 29 3.46 -9.93 15.10
C SER A 29 2.33 -10.33 16.06
N GLN A 30 1.76 -11.52 15.86
CA GLN A 30 0.68 -12.03 16.71
C GLN A 30 1.20 -12.45 18.08
N VAL A 31 2.38 -13.07 18.12
CA VAL A 31 3.06 -13.42 19.39
C VAL A 31 3.40 -12.17 20.18
N PHE A 32 3.85 -11.11 19.48
CA PHE A 32 4.14 -9.82 20.08
C PHE A 32 2.90 -9.13 20.63
N GLN A 33 1.80 -9.10 19.87
CA GLN A 33 0.50 -8.56 20.32
C GLN A 33 -0.07 -9.30 21.54
N MET A 34 0.28 -10.57 21.73
CA MET A 34 -0.08 -11.37 22.91
C MET A 34 0.81 -11.09 24.14
N GLY A 35 1.71 -10.10 24.09
CA GLY A 35 2.52 -9.66 25.22
C GLY A 35 3.71 -10.56 25.54
N SER A 36 4.11 -11.43 24.61
CA SER A 36 5.26 -12.32 24.79
C SER A 36 6.56 -11.71 24.27
N SER A 37 7.69 -12.03 24.91
CA SER A 37 9.01 -11.60 24.47
C SER A 37 9.40 -12.30 23.16
N CYS A 38 9.29 -11.61 22.03
CA CYS A 38 9.86 -12.04 20.76
C CYS A 38 11.35 -11.69 20.68
N ASP A 39 12.11 -12.55 20.01
CA ASP A 39 13.51 -12.27 19.70
C ASP A 39 13.60 -11.08 18.71
N LEU A 40 14.53 -10.16 18.97
CA LEU A 40 14.71 -8.94 18.18
C LEU A 40 15.09 -9.25 16.72
N VAL A 41 15.83 -10.33 16.50
CA VAL A 41 16.22 -10.78 15.15
C VAL A 41 14.99 -11.15 14.33
N LEU A 42 14.05 -11.87 14.94
CA LEU A 42 12.81 -12.28 14.27
C LEU A 42 11.92 -11.06 13.96
N LEU A 43 11.89 -10.10 14.88
CA LEU A 43 11.16 -8.84 14.71
C LEU A 43 11.75 -7.98 13.58
N GLU A 44 13.08 -8.01 13.36
CA GLU A 44 13.71 -7.34 12.22
C GLU A 44 13.33 -7.98 10.88
N PHE A 45 13.24 -9.31 10.81
CA PHE A 45 12.76 -9.99 9.60
C PHE A 45 11.30 -9.65 9.32
N GLU A 46 10.45 -9.69 10.34
CA GLU A 46 9.05 -9.30 10.23
C GLU A 46 8.94 -7.86 9.75
N TRP A 47 9.72 -6.92 10.33
CA TRP A 47 9.78 -5.54 9.88
C TRP A 47 10.03 -5.42 8.37
N ARG A 48 11.06 -6.12 7.86
CA ARG A 48 11.41 -6.08 6.44
C ARG A 48 10.31 -6.67 5.56
N PHE A 49 9.68 -7.75 6.02
CA PHE A 49 8.55 -8.35 5.33
C PHE A 49 7.36 -7.39 5.25
N GLN A 50 6.97 -6.78 6.38
CA GLN A 50 5.87 -5.82 6.43
C GLN A 50 6.16 -4.57 5.59
N TYR A 51 7.40 -4.11 5.57
CA TYR A 51 7.84 -2.99 4.74
C TYR A 51 7.73 -3.31 3.24
N ALA A 52 8.16 -4.51 2.83
CA ALA A 52 8.01 -4.96 1.45
C ALA A 52 6.53 -5.13 1.07
N ALA A 53 5.72 -5.76 1.93
CA ALA A 53 4.30 -5.97 1.71
C ALA A 53 3.53 -4.65 1.58
N ALA A 54 3.87 -3.64 2.39
CA ALA A 54 3.29 -2.30 2.29
C ALA A 54 3.60 -1.65 0.92
N ASN A 55 4.85 -1.73 0.46
CA ASN A 55 5.24 -1.24 -0.87
C ASN A 55 4.52 -1.99 -1.99
N ASP A 56 4.41 -3.33 -1.91
CA ASP A 56 3.70 -4.14 -2.89
C ASP A 56 2.20 -3.79 -2.95
N CYS A 57 1.56 -3.55 -1.80
CA CYS A 57 0.17 -3.10 -1.75
C CYS A 57 0.00 -1.73 -2.40
N LEU A 58 0.95 -0.82 -2.18
CA LEU A 58 0.95 0.52 -2.75
C LEU A 58 1.13 0.45 -4.28
N GLU A 59 2.06 -0.37 -4.78
CA GLU A 59 2.24 -0.64 -6.21
C GLU A 59 0.98 -1.22 -6.87
N GLN A 60 0.32 -2.18 -6.22
CA GLN A 60 -0.94 -2.73 -6.71
C GLN A 60 -2.04 -1.67 -6.77
N MET A 61 -2.13 -0.83 -5.73
CA MET A 61 -3.08 0.28 -5.70
C MET A 61 -2.83 1.28 -6.84
N ARG A 62 -1.57 1.66 -7.10
CA ARG A 62 -1.19 2.52 -8.25
C ARG A 62 -1.66 1.91 -9.58
N LYS A 63 -1.43 0.62 -9.78
CA LYS A 63 -1.87 -0.10 -11.00
C LYS A 63 -3.39 -0.08 -11.15
N HIS A 64 -4.15 -0.27 -10.07
CA HIS A 64 -5.61 -0.20 -10.12
C HIS A 64 -6.13 1.21 -10.40
N LEU A 65 -5.49 2.24 -9.83
CA LEU A 65 -5.80 3.64 -10.12
C LEU A 65 -5.52 4.00 -11.58
N LEU A 66 -4.41 3.53 -12.15
CA LEU A 66 -4.08 3.73 -13.56
C LEU A 66 -5.04 2.98 -14.50
N GLY A 67 -5.46 1.77 -14.11
CA GLY A 67 -6.51 1.05 -14.83
C GLY A 67 -7.84 1.81 -14.85
N ARG A 68 -8.19 2.45 -13.72
CA ARG A 68 -9.40 3.27 -13.61
C ARG A 68 -9.35 4.52 -14.50
N THR A 69 -8.21 5.21 -14.59
CA THR A 69 -8.07 6.37 -15.50
C THR A 69 -8.15 5.96 -16.95
N ALA A 70 -7.45 4.90 -17.35
CA ALA A 70 -7.51 4.41 -18.74
C ALA A 70 -8.93 4.04 -19.17
N VAL A 71 -9.71 3.39 -18.29
CA VAL A 71 -11.13 3.09 -18.55
C VAL A 71 -11.98 4.36 -18.66
N LEU A 72 -11.71 5.36 -17.82
CA LEU A 72 -12.41 6.65 -17.87
C LEU A 72 -12.10 7.43 -19.15
N GLU A 73 -10.83 7.50 -19.56
CA GLU A 73 -10.39 8.14 -20.80
C GLU A 73 -11.00 7.45 -22.02
N TRP A 74 -10.93 6.12 -22.07
CA TRP A 74 -11.57 5.33 -23.12
C TRP A 74 -13.08 5.59 -23.17
N LYS A 75 -13.75 5.66 -22.02
CA LYS A 75 -15.18 5.99 -21.95
C LYS A 75 -15.47 7.40 -22.47
N THR A 76 -14.66 8.39 -22.12
CA THR A 76 -14.82 9.76 -22.61
C THR A 76 -14.62 9.85 -24.14
N GLN A 77 -13.69 9.06 -24.69
CA GLN A 77 -13.35 9.07 -26.12
C GLN A 77 -14.32 8.25 -26.99
N TYR A 78 -14.84 7.13 -26.48
CA TYR A 78 -15.58 6.14 -27.27
C TYR A 78 -16.99 5.81 -26.74
N GLY A 79 -17.41 6.37 -25.60
CA GLY A 79 -18.63 6.00 -24.88
C GLY A 79 -19.94 6.54 -25.47
N HIS A 80 -20.11 6.56 -26.79
CA HIS A 80 -21.30 7.08 -27.45
C HIS A 80 -22.51 6.11 -27.48
N GLY A 81 -22.53 5.03 -26.66
CA GLY A 81 -23.58 4.01 -26.64
C GLY A 81 -24.10 3.64 -25.23
N ILE A 82 -25.43 3.39 -25.12
CA ILE A 82 -26.13 3.07 -23.86
C ILE A 82 -25.71 1.70 -23.27
N GLN A 83 -25.43 0.71 -24.12
CA GLN A 83 -25.09 -0.67 -23.69
C GLN A 83 -23.71 -0.76 -23.03
N ASP A 84 -22.75 0.06 -23.47
CA ASP A 84 -21.41 0.14 -22.88
C ASP A 84 -21.41 0.81 -21.49
N GLY A 85 -22.45 1.58 -21.17
CA GLY A 85 -22.62 2.25 -19.90
C GLY A 85 -22.73 1.30 -18.70
N ASN A 86 -23.45 0.19 -18.82
CA ASN A 86 -23.67 -0.75 -17.71
C ASN A 86 -22.46 -1.66 -17.45
N CYS A 87 -21.78 -2.14 -18.51
CA CYS A 87 -20.58 -2.96 -18.36
C CYS A 87 -19.40 -2.15 -17.79
N SER A 88 -19.24 -0.90 -18.24
CA SER A 88 -18.22 0.00 -17.71
C SER A 88 -18.46 0.40 -16.25
N HIS A 89 -19.73 0.56 -15.83
CA HIS A 89 -20.05 0.83 -14.43
C HIS A 89 -19.68 -0.34 -13.51
N GLY A 90 -20.05 -1.58 -13.87
CA GLY A 90 -19.68 -2.76 -13.08
C GLY A 90 -18.16 -3.02 -13.03
N ASN A 91 -17.44 -2.71 -14.11
CA ASN A 91 -15.97 -2.79 -14.11
C ASN A 91 -15.32 -1.71 -13.23
N MET A 92 -15.89 -0.51 -13.21
CA MET A 92 -15.44 0.58 -12.33
C MET A 92 -15.69 0.27 -10.85
N GLU A 93 -16.85 -0.29 -10.51
CA GLU A 93 -17.17 -0.72 -9.15
C GLU A 93 -16.18 -1.78 -8.66
N ARG A 94 -15.92 -2.81 -9.47
CA ARG A 94 -14.91 -3.85 -9.16
C ARG A 94 -13.50 -3.27 -8.99
N LEU A 95 -13.14 -2.23 -9.73
CA LEU A 95 -11.85 -1.56 -9.57
C LEU A 95 -11.81 -0.76 -8.26
N ASN A 96 -12.88 -0.07 -7.90
CA ASN A 96 -12.97 0.64 -6.63
C ASN A 96 -12.90 -0.33 -5.43
N ASP A 97 -13.56 -1.49 -5.52
CA ASP A 97 -13.49 -2.53 -4.48
C ASP A 97 -12.07 -3.09 -4.32
N LYS A 98 -11.33 -3.25 -5.43
CA LYS A 98 -9.92 -3.66 -5.36
C LYS A 98 -9.04 -2.58 -4.74
N ILE A 99 -9.27 -1.31 -5.09
CA ILE A 99 -8.55 -0.18 -4.51
C ILE A 99 -8.79 -0.10 -3.00
N SER A 100 -10.04 -0.24 -2.55
CA SER A 100 -10.36 -0.23 -1.12
C SER A 100 -9.76 -1.41 -0.37
N ALA A 101 -9.77 -2.62 -0.97
CA ALA A 101 -9.09 -3.78 -0.41
C ALA A 101 -7.57 -3.57 -0.27
N CYS A 102 -6.91 -3.04 -1.30
CA CYS A 102 -5.49 -2.70 -1.24
C CYS A 102 -5.21 -1.62 -0.18
N ALA A 103 -6.07 -0.61 -0.04
CA ALA A 103 -5.94 0.43 0.96
C ALA A 103 -6.04 -0.13 2.38
N MET A 104 -6.99 -1.03 2.65
CA MET A 104 -7.12 -1.69 3.95
C MET A 104 -5.90 -2.56 4.28
N HIS A 105 -5.38 -3.31 3.30
CA HIS A 105 -4.18 -4.11 3.48
C HIS A 105 -2.96 -3.23 3.79
N TYR A 106 -2.78 -2.15 3.03
CA TYR A 106 -1.72 -1.18 3.28
C TYR A 106 -1.81 -0.59 4.69
N GLN A 107 -3.00 -0.15 5.12
CA GLN A 107 -3.21 0.40 6.46
C GLN A 107 -2.89 -0.64 7.54
N THR A 108 -3.27 -1.91 7.34
CA THR A 108 -2.97 -2.99 8.28
C THR A 108 -1.46 -3.19 8.43
N HIS A 109 -0.73 -3.28 7.31
CA HIS A 109 0.72 -3.40 7.30
C HIS A 109 1.40 -2.16 7.90
N PHE A 110 0.88 -0.97 7.61
CA PHE A 110 1.38 0.30 8.15
C PHE A 110 1.22 0.38 9.68
N SER A 111 0.09 -0.05 10.24
CA SER A 111 -0.10 -0.09 11.69
C SER A 111 0.83 -1.09 12.38
N MET A 112 1.16 -2.21 11.74
CA MET A 112 2.17 -3.14 12.26
C MET A 112 3.57 -2.51 12.24
N LEU A 113 3.92 -1.79 11.17
CA LEU A 113 5.16 -1.02 11.08
C LEU A 113 5.19 0.12 12.13
N GLU A 114 4.09 0.78 12.43
CA GLU A 114 4.09 1.79 13.49
C GLU A 114 4.47 1.15 14.85
N CYS A 115 3.80 0.04 15.21
CA CYS A 115 4.03 -0.69 16.45
C CYS A 115 5.47 -1.21 16.59
N PHE A 116 6.05 -1.78 15.53
CA PHE A 116 7.41 -2.30 15.57
C PHE A 116 8.47 -1.20 15.53
N SER A 117 8.15 -0.04 14.95
CA SER A 117 9.13 1.05 14.83
C SER A 117 9.51 1.63 16.18
N GLU A 118 8.53 1.74 17.09
CA GLU A 118 8.74 2.17 18.47
C GLU A 118 9.68 1.20 19.21
N GLN A 119 9.51 -0.10 18.97
CA GLN A 119 10.27 -1.14 19.65
C GLN A 119 11.69 -1.33 19.08
N LEU A 120 11.87 -1.26 17.76
CA LEU A 120 13.18 -1.37 17.11
C LEU A 120 13.95 -0.03 17.09
N GLY A 121 13.32 1.07 17.48
CA GLY A 121 13.89 2.41 17.37
C GLY A 121 14.19 2.81 15.92
N LYS A 122 13.38 2.34 14.95
CA LYS A 122 13.55 2.72 13.54
C LYS A 122 13.03 4.14 13.35
N VAL A 123 13.93 5.06 13.04
CA VAL A 123 13.60 6.45 12.72
C VAL A 123 13.65 6.64 11.19
N HIS A 124 12.91 7.59 10.63
CA HIS A 124 12.93 8.00 9.20
C HIS A 124 12.24 7.06 8.18
N TRP A 125 11.61 5.97 8.59
CA TRP A 125 10.85 5.11 7.65
C TRP A 125 9.57 5.79 7.15
N THR A 126 9.02 6.74 7.91
CA THR A 126 7.83 7.53 7.56
C THR A 126 8.03 8.53 6.42
N THR A 127 9.29 8.77 6.01
CA THR A 127 9.59 9.60 4.84
C THR A 127 9.13 8.92 3.55
N ASN A 128 9.29 7.60 3.48
CA ASN A 128 8.98 6.79 2.29
C ASN A 128 7.55 6.25 2.32
N LEU A 129 7.05 5.90 3.51
CA LEU A 129 5.69 5.39 3.71
C LEU A 129 4.91 6.35 4.59
N ARG A 130 3.80 6.90 4.07
CA ARG A 130 2.93 7.82 4.81
C ARG A 130 1.60 7.15 5.15
N PRO A 131 0.90 7.63 6.20
CA PRO A 131 -0.46 7.18 6.47
C PRO A 131 -1.37 7.51 5.28
N LEU A 132 -2.13 6.52 4.83
CA LEU A 132 -3.01 6.63 3.67
C LEU A 132 -4.34 7.27 4.09
N LYS A 133 -4.60 8.50 3.64
CA LYS A 133 -5.94 9.11 3.75
C LYS A 133 -6.75 8.81 2.50
N ASN A 134 -8.07 8.78 2.62
CA ASN A 134 -8.97 8.61 1.48
C ASN A 134 -8.77 9.70 0.42
N GLU A 135 -8.36 10.90 0.83
CA GLU A 135 -8.02 12.03 -0.04
C GLU A 135 -6.80 11.75 -0.92
N ASP A 136 -5.86 10.92 -0.44
CA ASP A 136 -4.66 10.57 -1.19
C ASP A 136 -4.94 9.53 -2.27
N ILE A 137 -6.03 8.76 -2.16
CA ILE A 137 -6.48 7.74 -3.13
C ILE A 137 -7.13 8.43 -4.34
N GLN A 138 -6.34 9.24 -5.01
CA GLN A 138 -6.70 9.90 -6.24
C GLN A 138 -5.79 9.42 -7.35
N SER A 139 -6.40 9.19 -8.52
CA SER A 139 -5.61 8.94 -9.70
C SER A 139 -4.96 10.25 -10.15
N ILE A 140 -3.91 10.11 -10.95
CA ILE A 140 -3.26 11.23 -11.64
C ILE A 140 -4.33 12.02 -12.38
N LEU A 141 -4.63 13.23 -11.91
CA LEU A 141 -5.51 14.16 -12.58
C LEU A 141 -4.62 15.14 -13.35
N HIS A 142 -4.68 15.06 -14.68
CA HIS A 142 -4.20 16.17 -15.51
C HIS A 142 -5.10 17.36 -15.21
N GLY A 143 -4.51 18.46 -14.73
CA GLY A 143 -5.22 19.70 -14.47
C GLY A 143 -6.07 20.05 -15.69
N LYS A 144 -7.39 20.11 -15.50
CA LYS A 144 -8.32 20.57 -16.52
C LYS A 144 -8.11 22.08 -16.65
N ASP A 145 -8.01 22.59 -17.87
CA ASP A 145 -7.63 23.94 -18.34
C ASP A 145 -8.27 25.19 -17.68
N ASN A 146 -8.84 25.12 -16.47
CA ASN A 146 -9.49 26.25 -15.80
C ASN A 146 -8.93 26.61 -14.42
N ASP A 147 -7.93 25.88 -13.89
CA ASP A 147 -7.16 26.37 -12.75
C ASP A 147 -5.89 27.07 -13.27
N CYS A 148 -5.74 28.33 -12.88
CA CYS A 148 -4.74 29.31 -13.35
C CYS A 148 -3.28 28.98 -12.99
N LEU A 149 -2.88 27.71 -12.99
CA LEU A 149 -1.53 27.28 -12.67
C LEU A 149 -0.95 26.42 -13.81
N GLY A 150 -0.68 27.06 -14.95
CA GLY A 150 0.22 26.58 -16.01
C GLY A 150 -0.16 25.28 -16.73
N GLU A 151 -0.19 25.33 -18.06
CA GLU A 151 -0.26 24.16 -18.93
C GLU A 151 0.88 23.18 -18.58
N GLY A 152 0.57 22.11 -17.83
CA GLY A 152 1.54 21.06 -17.47
C GLY A 152 1.57 20.59 -16.02
N TYR A 153 0.87 21.23 -15.08
CA TYR A 153 0.88 20.75 -13.69
C TYR A 153 -0.03 19.53 -13.48
N VAL A 154 0.60 18.41 -13.14
CA VAL A 154 -0.07 17.18 -12.71
C VAL A 154 -0.18 17.21 -11.19
N ILE A 155 -1.41 17.32 -10.65
CA ILE A 155 -1.62 17.21 -9.20
C ILE A 155 -1.56 15.73 -8.86
N THR A 156 -0.41 15.29 -8.34
CA THR A 156 -0.21 13.90 -7.92
C THR A 156 -0.17 13.79 -6.41
N SER A 157 -1.00 12.91 -5.84
CA SER A 157 -0.91 12.50 -4.43
C SER A 157 0.49 11.97 -4.08
N TRP A 158 0.87 12.02 -2.80
CA TRP A 158 2.16 11.51 -2.31
C TRP A 158 2.40 10.03 -2.70
N ILE A 159 1.31 9.27 -2.87
CA ILE A 159 1.32 7.89 -3.34
C ILE A 159 2.07 7.78 -4.67
N TRP A 160 2.11 8.80 -5.52
CA TRP A 160 2.84 8.77 -6.80
C TRP A 160 4.28 9.28 -6.70
N ASN A 161 4.64 9.96 -5.62
CA ASN A 161 5.97 10.49 -5.41
C ASN A 161 6.82 9.47 -4.65
N THR A 162 7.45 8.55 -5.37
CA THR A 162 8.44 7.64 -4.79
C THR A 162 9.73 8.42 -4.51
N SER A 163 10.20 8.34 -3.27
CA SER A 163 11.51 8.82 -2.85
C SER A 163 12.63 8.07 -3.58
N GLY A 164 13.01 8.61 -4.73
CA GLY A 164 13.98 8.04 -5.65
C GLY A 164 14.13 8.90 -6.91
N VAL A 165 13.11 9.71 -7.25
CA VAL A 165 13.26 10.81 -8.19
C VAL A 165 13.61 12.07 -7.40
N ASP A 166 14.87 12.16 -7.02
CA ASP A 166 15.44 13.45 -6.65
C ASP A 166 15.35 14.37 -7.88
N HIS A 167 14.43 15.33 -7.85
CA HIS A 167 14.33 16.37 -8.90
C HIS A 167 15.56 17.29 -8.92
N THR A 168 16.57 17.05 -8.07
CA THR A 168 17.81 17.82 -8.05
C THR A 168 18.72 17.52 -9.26
N ASP A 169 18.48 16.44 -10.03
CA ASP A 169 19.26 16.14 -11.24
C ASP A 169 18.76 16.81 -12.54
N GLU A 170 17.58 17.47 -12.52
CA GLU A 170 17.10 18.28 -13.65
C GLU A 170 18.01 19.49 -13.93
N ALA A 171 18.84 19.91 -12.95
CA ALA A 171 19.83 20.97 -13.14
C ALA A 171 21.06 20.53 -13.95
N ASN A 172 21.37 19.23 -14.01
CA ASN A 172 22.57 18.71 -14.70
C ASN A 172 22.31 18.30 -16.16
N LEU A 173 21.05 18.21 -16.60
CA LEU A 173 20.72 17.91 -18.00
C LEU A 173 20.77 19.15 -18.92
N ALA A 174 20.79 20.36 -18.36
CA ALA A 174 20.88 21.59 -19.13
C ALA A 174 22.32 21.93 -19.59
N GLU A 175 23.36 21.32 -19.00
CA GLU A 175 24.76 21.67 -19.30
C GLU A 175 25.35 20.87 -20.48
N CYS A 176 24.72 19.77 -20.90
CA CYS A 176 25.18 18.95 -22.04
C CYS A 176 24.68 19.43 -23.42
N MET A 177 23.87 20.50 -23.48
CA MET A 177 23.35 21.07 -24.74
C MET A 177 24.12 22.32 -25.21
N TYR A 178 25.19 22.72 -24.50
CA TYR A 178 25.99 23.91 -24.82
C TYR A 178 27.52 23.67 -24.84
N SER A 179 27.99 22.45 -25.09
CA SER A 179 29.40 22.17 -25.42
C SER A 179 29.55 21.48 -26.77
#